data_AF-A0A7S2TIV8-F1
#
_entry.id   AF-A0A7S2TIV8-F1
#
_cell.length_a   1.000
_cell.length_b   1.000
_cell.length_c   1.000
_cell.angle_alpha   90.00
_cell.angle_beta   90.00
_cell.angle_gamma   90.00
#
_symmetry.space_group_name_H-M   'P 1'
#
loop_
_entity.id
_entity.type
_entity.pdbx_description
1 polymer ?
#
loop_
_entity_poly.entity_id
_entity_poly.type
_entity_poly.pdbx_seq_one_letter_code
_entity_poly.pdbx_strand_id
1 'polypeptide(L)'
;MPASDYAAFGDDAAPRQTRGTIFMIMSCLLNVLLLVGIVVLSREDSGALAAPLAQRSAAPLYAMPGVAGMRNTDILTVDANRGKAKTRKAAAKRYKVTSTGKVFTKMAGKQHLNTKMSRKQQLALGKKRRVEAADIPNVQGCLPFVKVK
;
A
#
# COMPACT_ATOMS: atom_id res chain seq x y z
N MET A 1 39.90 52.38 -11.70
CA MET A 1 38.55 52.24 -11.14
C MET A 1 38.54 51.01 -10.25
N PRO A 2 38.08 51.14 -8.98
CA PRO A 2 38.46 50.27 -7.86
C PRO A 2 37.49 49.11 -7.61
N ALA A 3 37.96 48.13 -6.84
CA ALA A 3 37.19 47.04 -6.27
C ALA A 3 36.26 47.54 -5.16
N SER A 4 34.93 47.47 -5.34
CA SER A 4 33.99 47.69 -4.22
C SER A 4 32.58 47.07 -4.36
N ASP A 5 32.27 46.26 -5.37
CA ASP A 5 30.87 45.83 -5.58
C ASP A 5 30.60 44.35 -5.21
N TYR A 6 31.36 43.81 -4.25
CA TYR A 6 31.10 42.49 -3.63
C TYR A 6 30.61 42.62 -2.18
N ALA A 7 29.63 43.49 -1.96
CA ALA A 7 28.89 43.53 -0.70
C ALA A 7 27.44 43.93 -0.98
N ALA A 8 26.54 42.95 -1.08
CA ALA A 8 25.12 43.05 -0.68
C ALA A 8 24.27 41.92 -1.31
N PHE A 9 24.39 40.70 -0.79
CA PHE A 9 23.21 39.86 -0.57
C PHE A 9 23.49 39.10 0.72
N GLY A 10 23.01 39.71 1.81
CA GLY A 10 23.27 39.29 3.17
C GLY A 10 22.92 37.84 3.43
N ASP A 11 23.75 37.27 4.30
CA ASP A 11 23.41 36.14 5.15
C ASP A 11 22.10 36.41 5.88
N ASP A 12 21.03 35.76 5.43
CA ASP A 12 19.86 35.42 6.25
C ASP A 12 19.55 33.94 6.02
N ALA A 13 20.51 33.08 6.35
CA ALA A 13 20.32 31.64 6.48
C ALA A 13 19.53 31.33 7.77
N ALA A 14 18.30 31.80 7.88
CA ALA A 14 17.36 31.34 8.88
C ALA A 14 16.78 29.97 8.45
N PRO A 15 16.88 28.90 9.27
CA PRO A 15 16.31 27.61 8.90
C PRO A 15 14.78 27.70 8.88
N ARG A 16 14.20 27.77 7.68
CA ARG A 16 12.77 27.51 7.45
C ARG A 16 12.48 26.01 7.59
N GLN A 17 12.38 25.50 8.82
CA GLN A 17 11.59 24.30 9.21
C GLN A 17 11.92 23.86 10.64
N THR A 18 11.37 24.54 11.64
CA THR A 18 11.46 24.09 13.05
C THR A 18 10.13 23.61 13.60
N ARG A 19 8.99 24.10 13.10
CA ARG A 19 7.67 23.66 13.60
C ARG A 19 7.34 22.22 13.21
N GLY A 20 7.52 21.83 11.94
CA GLY A 20 7.14 20.50 11.45
C GLY A 20 8.00 19.35 12.00
N THR A 21 9.31 19.59 12.16
CA THR A 21 10.26 18.61 12.71
C THR A 21 10.03 18.39 14.20
N ILE A 22 9.78 19.46 14.96
CA ILE A 22 9.43 19.36 16.39
C ILE A 22 8.12 18.59 16.58
N PHE A 23 7.07 18.87 15.79
CA PHE A 23 5.81 18.10 15.87
C PHE A 23 5.99 16.61 15.54
N MET A 24 6.81 16.28 14.53
CA MET A 24 7.14 14.89 14.18
C MET A 24 7.92 14.18 15.30
N ILE A 25 8.92 14.85 15.88
CA ILE A 25 9.74 14.28 16.95
C ILE A 25 8.91 14.10 18.24
N MET A 26 8.07 15.08 18.60
CA MET A 26 7.19 14.99 19.76
C MET A 26 6.10 13.93 19.60
N SER A 27 5.51 13.79 18.40
CA SER A 27 4.53 12.74 18.10
C SER A 27 5.16 11.33 18.16
N CYS A 28 6.38 11.17 17.64
CA CYS A 28 7.11 9.91 17.71
C CYS A 28 7.45 9.54 19.16
N LEU A 29 7.90 10.49 19.98
CA LEU A 29 8.23 10.23 21.39
C LEU A 29 6.98 9.87 22.21
N LEU A 30 5.85 10.57 22.01
CA LEU A 30 4.58 10.22 22.68
C LEU A 30 4.10 8.82 22.31
N ASN A 31 4.15 8.45 21.03
CA ASN A 31 3.71 7.12 20.58
C ASN A 31 4.64 5.99 21.05
N VAL A 32 5.95 6.22 21.13
CA VAL A 32 6.90 5.23 21.69
C VAL A 32 6.67 5.04 23.18
N LEU A 33 6.49 6.13 23.95
CA LEU A 33 6.19 6.04 25.38
C LEU A 33 4.84 5.39 25.67
N LEU A 34 3.83 5.63 24.83
CA LEU A 34 2.49 5.03 24.96
C LEU A 34 2.53 3.52 24.67
N LEU A 35 3.29 3.08 23.66
CA LEU A 35 3.45 1.65 23.36
C LEU A 35 4.30 0.91 24.39
N VAL A 36 5.38 1.53 24.89
CA VAL A 36 6.17 0.96 26.00
C VAL A 36 5.34 0.93 27.28
N GLY A 37 4.53 1.96 27.55
CA GLY A 37 3.62 2.02 28.70
C GLY A 37 2.57 0.90 28.70
N ILE A 38 1.95 0.60 27.55
CA ILE A 38 1.01 -0.54 27.42
C ILE A 38 1.70 -1.87 27.70
N VAL A 39 2.94 -2.05 27.22
CA VAL A 39 3.71 -3.29 27.42
C VAL A 39 4.22 -3.44 28.86
N VAL A 40 4.55 -2.34 29.54
CA VAL A 40 5.05 -2.36 30.93
C VAL A 40 3.91 -2.47 31.95
N LEU A 41 2.75 -1.87 31.70
CA LEU A 41 1.57 -1.98 32.57
C LEU A 41 0.82 -3.33 32.45
N SER A 42 1.11 -4.13 31.43
CA SER A 42 0.54 -5.49 31.28
C SER A 42 1.39 -6.57 31.93
N ARG A 43 2.45 -6.22 32.67
CA ARG A 43 3.42 -7.17 33.23
C ARG A 43 3.25 -7.45 34.73
N GLU A 44 2.16 -6.98 35.31
CA GLU A 44 1.77 -7.28 36.69
C GLU A 44 0.34 -7.82 36.66
N ASP A 45 0.19 -9.10 36.29
CA ASP A 45 -0.81 -10.00 36.86
C ASP A 45 -0.61 -11.42 36.30
N SER A 46 -0.37 -12.35 37.24
CA SER A 46 -0.83 -13.75 37.21
C SER A 46 -0.29 -14.64 36.08
N GLY A 47 0.60 -15.60 36.33
CA GLY A 47 0.32 -16.74 37.21
C GLY A 47 -0.44 -17.83 36.44
N ALA A 48 0.27 -18.94 36.14
CA ALA A 48 -0.25 -20.28 35.85
C ALA A 48 -1.14 -20.49 34.59
N LEU A 49 -0.68 -21.35 33.67
CA LEU A 49 -1.11 -22.76 33.59
C LEU A 49 -0.59 -23.41 32.30
N ALA A 50 0.03 -24.57 32.49
CA ALA A 50 0.47 -25.48 31.46
C ALA A 50 -0.71 -26.15 30.74
N ALA A 51 -0.58 -26.39 29.41
CA ALA A 51 -1.30 -27.44 28.68
C ALA A 51 -0.63 -27.69 27.30
N PRO A 52 -0.74 -28.91 26.73
CA PRO A 52 0.42 -29.63 26.21
C PRO A 52 0.61 -29.61 24.68
N LEU A 53 1.81 -30.01 24.29
CA LEU A 53 2.20 -30.45 22.94
C LEU A 53 1.26 -31.55 22.43
N ALA A 54 0.40 -31.22 21.46
CA ALA A 54 -0.33 -32.19 20.66
C ALA A 54 0.36 -32.37 19.30
N GLN A 55 0.63 -33.64 18.97
CA GLN A 55 1.49 -34.09 17.88
C GLN A 55 1.10 -33.57 16.50
N ARG A 56 2.11 -33.06 15.79
CA ARG A 56 2.07 -32.83 14.34
C ARG A 56 2.24 -34.18 13.64
N SER A 57 1.15 -34.91 13.44
CA SER A 57 1.16 -36.11 12.59
C SER A 57 1.21 -35.70 11.12
N ALA A 58 2.22 -36.21 10.42
CA ALA A 58 2.38 -36.08 8.98
C ALA A 58 1.26 -36.85 8.27
N ALA A 59 0.60 -36.20 7.31
CA ALA A 59 -0.27 -36.84 6.33
C ALA A 59 0.11 -36.36 4.91
N PRO A 60 -0.10 -37.19 3.88
CA PRO A 60 0.91 -37.44 2.84
C PRO A 60 0.82 -36.50 1.62
N LEU A 61 1.96 -36.41 0.94
CA LEU A 61 2.21 -35.66 -0.30
C LEU A 61 1.77 -36.44 -1.55
N TYR A 62 0.49 -36.63 -1.87
CA TYR A 62 0.10 -37.00 -3.25
C TYR A 62 -1.43 -36.91 -3.50
N ALA A 63 -1.76 -36.54 -4.76
CA ALA A 63 -3.09 -36.44 -5.38
C ALA A 63 -3.85 -35.11 -5.22
N MET A 64 -3.43 -34.08 -5.97
CA MET A 64 -4.35 -33.00 -6.38
C MET A 64 -5.02 -33.41 -7.71
N PRO A 65 -6.33 -33.72 -7.73
CA PRO A 65 -7.03 -34.02 -8.96
C PRO A 65 -7.37 -32.72 -9.70
N GLY A 66 -7.06 -32.68 -11.01
CA GLY A 66 -7.81 -31.95 -12.03
C GLY A 66 -7.98 -30.44 -11.86
N VAL A 67 -7.01 -29.64 -12.32
CA VAL A 67 -7.24 -28.23 -12.69
C VAL A 67 -7.89 -28.15 -14.08
N ALA A 68 -9.13 -28.62 -14.18
CA ALA A 68 -10.00 -28.25 -15.28
C ALA A 68 -10.43 -26.79 -15.08
N GLY A 69 -10.34 -25.98 -16.14
CA GLY A 69 -10.49 -24.54 -16.11
C GLY A 69 -11.72 -24.03 -15.35
N MET A 70 -11.46 -23.44 -14.18
CA MET A 70 -12.37 -22.48 -13.55
C MET A 70 -12.35 -21.19 -14.38
N ARG A 71 -13.20 -21.15 -15.40
CA ARG A 71 -13.76 -19.88 -15.89
C ARG A 71 -14.46 -19.24 -14.70
N ASN A 72 -13.97 -18.10 -14.22
CA ASN A 72 -14.56 -17.34 -13.12
C ASN A 72 -15.98 -16.88 -13.53
N THR A 73 -16.96 -17.73 -13.34
CA THR A 73 -18.39 -17.40 -13.45
C THR A 73 -19.01 -17.18 -12.08
N ASP A 74 -18.26 -16.66 -11.11
CA ASP A 74 -18.79 -16.31 -9.80
C ASP A 74 -18.76 -14.78 -9.60
N ILE A 75 -19.50 -14.08 -10.45
CA ILE A 75 -20.22 -12.87 -10.01
C ILE A 75 -21.46 -13.33 -9.23
N LEU A 76 -21.28 -14.15 -8.18
CA LEU A 76 -22.34 -14.54 -7.25
C LEU A 76 -21.76 -14.88 -5.86
N THR A 77 -20.70 -14.21 -5.41
CA THR A 77 -20.63 -13.93 -3.97
C THR A 77 -21.65 -12.82 -3.71
N VAL A 78 -22.92 -13.22 -3.67
CA VAL A 78 -24.03 -12.42 -3.17
C VAL A 78 -23.74 -12.25 -1.68
N ASP A 79 -22.84 -11.33 -1.34
CA ASP A 79 -22.70 -10.87 0.04
C ASP A 79 -24.10 -10.48 0.48
N ALA A 80 -24.59 -11.10 1.55
CA ALA A 80 -25.94 -11.01 2.11
C ALA A 80 -26.38 -9.56 2.40
N ASN A 81 -26.63 -8.78 1.35
CA ASN A 81 -27.15 -7.43 1.37
C ASN A 81 -27.91 -7.20 0.06
N ARG A 82 -29.19 -7.60 0.08
CA ARG A 82 -30.26 -7.07 -0.77
C ARG A 82 -29.86 -6.86 -2.24
N GLY A 83 -29.40 -7.91 -2.94
CA GLY A 83 -29.27 -7.96 -4.41
C GLY A 83 -28.43 -6.88 -5.09
N LYS A 84 -27.67 -6.07 -4.36
CA LYS A 84 -26.85 -4.97 -4.90
C LYS A 84 -25.39 -5.42 -4.95
N ALA A 85 -24.80 -5.38 -6.15
CA ALA A 85 -23.38 -5.64 -6.31
C ALA A 85 -22.53 -4.62 -5.52
N LYS A 86 -21.46 -5.08 -4.88
CA LYS A 86 -20.53 -4.21 -4.15
C LYS A 86 -19.25 -4.00 -4.94
N THR A 87 -18.69 -2.81 -4.86
CA THR A 87 -17.36 -2.53 -5.41
C THR A 87 -16.27 -3.18 -4.56
N ARG A 88 -15.35 -3.91 -5.19
CA ARG A 88 -14.13 -4.39 -4.51
C ARG A 88 -13.22 -3.21 -4.18
N LYS A 89 -13.18 -2.81 -2.90
CA LYS A 89 -12.46 -1.62 -2.44
C LYS A 89 -10.95 -1.66 -2.75
N ALA A 90 -10.35 -2.86 -2.76
CA ALA A 90 -8.95 -3.03 -3.15
C ALA A 90 -8.68 -2.60 -4.61
N ALA A 91 -9.58 -2.96 -5.53
CA ALA A 91 -9.48 -2.55 -6.93
C ALA A 91 -9.70 -1.05 -7.09
N ALA A 92 -10.70 -0.49 -6.39
CA ALA A 92 -10.99 0.94 -6.41
C ALA A 92 -9.82 1.82 -5.91
N LYS A 93 -8.98 1.31 -5.00
CA LYS A 93 -7.76 2.01 -4.54
C LYS A 93 -6.63 1.99 -5.57
N ARG A 94 -6.58 0.97 -6.44
CA ARG A 94 -5.46 0.73 -7.37
C ARG A 94 -5.69 1.32 -8.75
N TYR A 95 -6.92 1.27 -9.25
CA TYR A 95 -7.27 1.72 -10.60
C TYR A 95 -7.96 3.07 -10.56
N LYS A 96 -7.48 4.01 -11.40
CA LYS A 96 -8.19 5.26 -11.67
C LYS A 96 -8.86 5.17 -13.04
N VAL A 97 -10.17 5.38 -13.07
CA VAL A 97 -10.94 5.51 -14.31
C VAL A 97 -11.15 6.99 -14.62
N THR A 98 -10.91 7.38 -15.87
CA THR A 98 -11.17 8.75 -16.36
C THR A 98 -12.61 8.91 -16.82
N SER A 99 -13.09 10.14 -17.05
CA SER A 99 -14.41 10.39 -17.63
C SER A 99 -14.62 9.69 -18.99
N THR A 100 -13.54 9.54 -19.77
CA THR A 100 -13.54 8.80 -21.04
C THR A 100 -13.62 7.28 -20.87
N GLY A 101 -13.50 6.75 -19.64
CA GLY A 101 -13.51 5.31 -19.36
C GLY A 101 -12.15 4.62 -19.45
N LYS A 102 -11.06 5.35 -19.72
CA LYS A 102 -9.70 4.78 -19.75
C LYS A 102 -9.22 4.47 -18.33
N VAL A 103 -8.64 3.29 -18.14
CA VAL A 103 -8.12 2.82 -16.85
C VAL A 103 -6.61 3.05 -16.75
N PHE A 104 -6.20 3.69 -15.65
CA PHE A 104 -4.80 3.93 -15.30
C PHE A 104 -4.41 3.24 -14.00
N THR A 105 -3.16 2.81 -13.95
CA THR A 105 -2.48 2.24 -12.78
C THR A 105 -1.10 2.87 -12.59
N LYS A 106 -0.52 2.73 -11.39
CA LYS A 106 0.91 3.00 -11.16
C LYS A 106 1.72 1.76 -11.54
N MET A 107 2.93 1.96 -12.07
CA MET A 107 3.86 0.85 -12.31
C MET A 107 4.44 0.33 -10.98
N ALA A 108 4.75 -0.96 -10.93
CA ALA A 108 5.31 -1.62 -9.75
C ALA A 108 6.84 -1.44 -9.66
N GLY A 109 7.42 -1.72 -8.49
CA GLY A 109 8.87 -1.82 -8.33
C GLY A 109 9.62 -0.54 -7.96
N LYS A 110 8.92 0.56 -7.59
CA LYS A 110 9.55 1.82 -7.15
C LYS A 110 9.47 2.08 -5.63
N GLN A 111 9.23 1.04 -4.83
CA GLN A 111 9.01 1.17 -3.39
C GLN A 111 10.33 1.10 -2.58
N HIS A 112 11.14 0.06 -2.79
CA HIS A 112 12.42 -0.16 -2.10
C HIS A 112 13.44 -0.78 -3.07
N LEU A 113 14.75 -0.65 -2.77
CA LEU A 113 15.88 -1.07 -3.63
C LEU A 113 15.99 -0.29 -4.97
N ASN A 114 15.73 1.01 -4.94
CA ASN A 114 15.86 1.89 -6.11
C ASN A 114 17.33 2.25 -6.44
N THR A 115 18.28 1.99 -5.52
CA THR A 115 19.70 2.35 -5.63
C THR A 115 20.39 1.70 -6.83
N LYS A 116 20.08 0.42 -7.09
CA LYS A 116 20.63 -0.33 -8.23
C LYS A 116 19.98 0.00 -9.58
N MET A 117 18.88 0.76 -9.60
CA MET A 117 18.14 1.07 -10.82
C MET A 117 18.64 2.38 -11.43
N SER A 118 18.82 2.40 -12.76
CA SER A 118 19.20 3.63 -13.46
C SER A 118 18.14 4.73 -13.29
N ARG A 119 18.56 6.00 -13.31
CA ARG A 119 17.64 7.16 -13.22
C ARG A 119 16.54 7.11 -14.30
N LYS A 120 16.88 6.70 -15.52
CA LYS A 120 15.94 6.52 -16.63
C LYS A 120 14.82 5.52 -16.29
N GLN A 121 15.18 4.38 -15.70
CA GLN A 121 14.22 3.36 -15.27
C GLN A 121 13.33 3.84 -14.13
N GLN A 122 13.91 4.50 -13.12
CA GLN A 122 13.14 5.07 -12.00
C GLN A 122 12.10 6.13 -12.46
N LEU A 123 12.45 6.93 -13.47
CA LEU A 123 11.52 7.88 -14.10
C LEU A 123 10.40 7.16 -14.86
N ALA A 124 10.71 6.09 -15.59
CA ALA A 124 9.70 5.29 -16.28
C ALA A 124 8.68 4.68 -15.30
N LEU A 125 9.15 4.07 -14.20
CA LEU A 125 8.29 3.48 -13.16
C LEU A 125 7.42 4.51 -12.43
N GLY A 126 7.79 5.80 -12.46
CA GLY A 126 6.99 6.87 -11.87
C GLY A 126 5.77 7.28 -12.72
N LYS A 127 5.73 6.91 -13.99
CA LYS A 127 4.66 7.30 -14.91
C LYS A 127 3.41 6.44 -14.69
N LYS A 128 2.24 7.03 -14.97
CA LYS A 128 0.96 6.29 -14.98
C LYS A 128 0.92 5.41 -16.23
N ARG A 129 0.60 4.13 -16.06
CA ARG A 129 0.46 3.16 -17.14
C ARG A 129 -1.01 2.96 -17.46
N ARG A 130 -1.36 2.84 -18.74
CA ARG A 130 -2.67 2.37 -19.17
C ARG A 130 -2.74 0.85 -18.96
N VAL A 131 -3.85 0.36 -18.42
CA VAL A 131 -4.07 -1.09 -18.28
C VAL A 131 -4.17 -1.74 -19.67
N GLU A 132 -3.59 -2.93 -19.83
CA GLU A 132 -3.66 -3.67 -21.09
C GLU A 132 -5.07 -4.19 -21.35
N ALA A 133 -5.39 -4.40 -22.63
CA ALA A 133 -6.74 -4.82 -23.04
C ALA A 133 -7.18 -6.15 -22.40
N ALA A 134 -6.24 -7.07 -22.17
CA ALA A 134 -6.50 -8.38 -21.58
C ALA A 134 -7.05 -8.32 -20.14
N ASP A 135 -6.63 -7.32 -19.36
CA ASP A 135 -7.00 -7.18 -17.94
C ASP A 135 -8.27 -6.35 -17.73
N ILE A 136 -8.75 -5.65 -18.76
CA ILE A 136 -9.97 -4.83 -18.69
C ILE A 136 -11.20 -5.59 -18.20
N PRO A 137 -11.54 -6.81 -18.67
CA PRO A 137 -12.72 -7.53 -18.19
C PRO A 137 -12.63 -7.85 -16.68
N ASN A 138 -11.43 -8.16 -16.19
CA ASN A 138 -11.21 -8.43 -14.77
C ASN A 138 -11.43 -7.17 -13.91
N VAL A 139 -10.99 -6.01 -14.41
CA VAL A 139 -11.20 -4.71 -13.74
C VAL A 139 -12.68 -4.33 -13.73
N GLN A 140 -13.39 -4.55 -14.84
CA GLN A 140 -14.83 -4.30 -14.96
C GLN A 140 -15.64 -5.14 -13.95
N GLY A 141 -15.33 -6.43 -13.81
CA GLY A 141 -15.97 -7.29 -12.81
C GLY A 141 -15.75 -6.84 -11.36
N CYS A 142 -14.66 -6.13 -11.07
CA CYS A 142 -14.38 -5.61 -9.73
C CYS A 142 -15.07 -4.28 -9.42
N LEU A 143 -15.45 -3.51 -10.46
CA LEU A 143 -15.96 -2.13 -10.37
C LEU A 143 -17.33 -2.01 -11.05
N PRO A 144 -18.41 -2.54 -10.44
CA PRO A 144 -19.72 -2.66 -11.10
C PRO A 144 -20.38 -1.31 -11.44
N PHE A 145 -20.06 -0.23 -10.71
CA PHE A 145 -20.67 1.09 -10.90
C PHE A 145 -19.86 2.02 -11.82
N VAL A 146 -18.69 1.57 -12.32
CA VAL A 146 -17.78 2.42 -13.08
C VAL A 146 -17.76 1.97 -14.53
N LYS A 147 -18.06 2.89 -15.45
CA LYS A 147 -18.05 2.61 -16.89
C LYS A 147 -16.61 2.63 -17.42
N VAL A 148 -16.08 1.45 -17.75
CA VAL A 148 -14.75 1.27 -18.34
C VAL A 148 -14.91 0.95 -19.83
N LYS A 149 -14.12 1.61 -20.69
CA LYS A 149 -14.11 1.42 -22.15
C LYS A 149 -12.74 0.94 -22.62
#